data_AF-A0A956YMR2-F1
#
_entry.id   AF-A0A956YMR2-F1
#
_cell.length_a   1.000
_cell.length_b   1.000
_cell.length_c   1.000
_cell.angle_alpha   90.00
_cell.angle_beta   90.00
_cell.angle_gamma   90.00
#
_symmetry.space_group_name_H-M   'P 1'
#
loop_
_entity.id
_entity.type
_entity.pdbx_description
1 polymer ?
#
loop_
_entity_poly.entity_id
_entity_poly.type
_entity_poly.pdbx_seq_one_letter_code
_entity_poly.pdbx_strand_id
1 'polypeptide(L)'
;MDETGRVSLTIDEPWPPLRRAFVVGQAHSVAADAVPGGLAGLRQRLAVRYLGQGADQQPELCQIDGWTAVQITPQRLTGHQGLGRA
;
A
#
# COMPACT_ATOMS: atom_id res chain seq x y z
N MET A 1 -3.80 11.23 18.35
CA MET A 1 -3.59 9.90 18.96
C MET A 1 -3.26 8.99 17.80
N ASP A 2 -2.01 8.54 17.70
CA ASP A 2 -1.59 7.70 16.59
C ASP A 2 -2.24 6.32 16.76
N GLU A 3 -3.27 6.05 15.97
CA GLU A 3 -3.97 4.77 16.04
C GLU A 3 -3.03 3.67 15.56
N THR A 4 -2.68 2.77 16.47
CA THR A 4 -1.82 1.61 16.18
C THR A 4 -2.67 0.36 16.23
N GLY A 5 -2.66 -0.41 15.14
CA GLY A 5 -3.48 -1.62 15.01
C GLY A 5 -2.71 -2.78 14.40
N ARG A 6 -2.95 -3.98 14.91
CA ARG A 6 -2.47 -5.21 14.25
C ARG A 6 -3.27 -5.42 12.97
N VAL A 7 -2.58 -5.57 11.85
CA VAL A 7 -3.20 -5.73 10.53
C VAL A 7 -2.71 -6.97 9.80
N SER A 8 -3.55 -7.45 8.88
CA SER A 8 -3.18 -8.43 7.86
C SER A 8 -3.45 -7.85 6.48
N LEU A 9 -2.45 -7.87 5.60
CA LEU A 9 -2.55 -7.48 4.19
C LEU A 9 -2.37 -8.74 3.31
N THR A 10 -3.30 -8.95 2.40
CA THR A 10 -3.21 -10.02 1.38
C THR A 10 -3.06 -9.38 0.00
N ILE A 11 -2.08 -9.84 -0.77
CA ILE A 11 -1.88 -9.44 -2.17
C ILE A 11 -2.05 -10.70 -3.02
N ASP A 12 -3.04 -10.65 -3.91
CA ASP A 12 -3.41 -11.76 -4.79
C ASP A 12 -3.08 -11.44 -6.24
N GLU A 13 -2.48 -12.40 -6.92
CA GLU A 13 -2.40 -12.47 -8.37
C GLU A 13 -3.26 -13.65 -8.83
N PRO A 14 -4.54 -13.42 -9.17
CA PRO A 14 -5.52 -14.48 -9.42
C PRO A 14 -5.39 -15.15 -10.80
N TRP A 15 -4.24 -15.03 -11.47
CA TRP A 15 -3.97 -15.68 -12.75
C TRP A 15 -2.90 -16.78 -12.62
N PRO A 16 -2.92 -17.83 -13.46
CA PRO A 16 -1.90 -18.88 -13.41
C PRO A 16 -0.48 -18.37 -13.70
N PRO A 17 0.54 -18.85 -12.97
CA PRO A 17 0.40 -19.60 -11.71
C PRO A 17 -0.11 -18.68 -10.61
N LEU A 18 -1.19 -19.06 -9.91
CA LEU A 18 -1.78 -18.25 -8.83
C LEU A 18 -0.70 -17.90 -7.82
N ARG A 19 -0.55 -16.62 -7.46
CA ARG A 19 0.41 -16.20 -6.44
C ARG A 19 -0.32 -15.39 -5.38
N ARG A 20 0.03 -15.63 -4.12
CA ARG A 20 -0.49 -14.89 -2.97
C ARG A 20 0.61 -14.55 -2.00
N ALA A 21 0.65 -13.30 -1.56
CA ALA A 21 1.46 -12.87 -0.42
C ALA A 21 0.54 -12.49 0.74
N PHE A 22 0.85 -13.00 1.93
CA PHE A 22 0.25 -12.61 3.19
C PHE A 22 1.27 -11.85 4.03
N VAL A 23 0.88 -10.69 4.53
CA VAL A 23 1.69 -9.86 5.41
C VAL A 23 0.92 -9.65 6.70
N VAL A 24 1.52 -9.96 7.85
CA VAL A 24 1.00 -9.62 9.17
C VAL A 24 1.94 -8.60 9.78
N GLY A 25 1.41 -7.52 10.34
CA GLY A 25 2.21 -6.45 10.89
C GLY A 25 1.43 -5.51 11.81
N GLN A 26 2.06 -4.36 12.07
CA GLN A 26 1.44 -3.24 12.78
C GLN A 26 1.25 -2.09 11.80
N ALA A 27 0.09 -1.47 11.85
CA ALA A 27 -0.24 -0.26 11.11
C ALA A 27 -0.26 0.92 12.07
N HIS A 28 0.29 2.05 11.64
CA HIS A 28 0.17 3.33 12.33
C HIS A 28 -0.09 4.45 11.33
N SER A 29 -0.92 5.42 11.73
CA SER A 29 -1.08 6.66 10.99
C SER A 29 0.26 7.40 10.92
N VAL A 30 0.55 8.00 9.77
CA VAL A 30 1.78 8.78 9.55
C VAL A 30 1.40 10.23 9.34
N ALA A 31 2.03 11.12 10.12
CA ALA A 31 1.91 12.55 9.90
C ALA A 31 2.39 12.94 8.49
N ALA A 32 1.71 13.89 7.86
CA ALA A 32 1.99 14.23 6.46
C ALA A 32 3.44 14.68 6.24
N ASP A 33 4.04 15.40 7.19
CA ASP A 33 5.43 15.86 7.15
C ASP A 33 6.47 14.75 7.34
N ALA A 34 6.11 13.64 7.97
CA ALA A 34 6.95 12.44 8.09
C ALA A 34 7.01 11.61 6.79
N VAL A 35 6.13 11.89 5.82
CA VAL A 35 6.15 11.25 4.50
C VAL A 35 7.02 12.07 3.54
N PRO A 36 8.02 11.47 2.86
CA PRO A 36 8.81 12.19 1.87
C PRO A 36 7.92 12.81 0.78
N GLY A 37 7.98 14.14 0.65
CA GLY A 37 7.13 14.91 -0.28
C GLY A 37 5.68 15.08 0.17
N GLY A 38 5.36 14.77 1.43
CA GLY A 38 4.00 14.85 1.95
C GLY A 38 3.06 13.77 1.40
N LEU A 39 1.78 13.88 1.77
CA LEU A 39 0.71 13.04 1.19
C LEU A 39 0.61 13.24 -0.33
N ALA A 40 0.81 14.46 -0.82
CA ALA A 40 0.76 14.77 -2.24
C ALA A 40 1.86 14.04 -3.01
N GLY A 41 3.11 14.10 -2.51
CA GLY A 41 4.22 13.37 -3.10
C GLY A 41 4.05 11.85 -3.01
N LEU A 42 3.47 11.32 -1.93
CA LEU A 42 3.13 9.90 -1.84
C LEU A 42 2.10 9.50 -2.89
N ARG A 43 1.00 10.26 -3.04
CA ARG A 43 -0.01 10.02 -4.08
C ARG A 43 0.59 10.06 -5.46
N GLN A 44 1.44 11.05 -5.75
CA GLN A 44 2.12 11.17 -7.03
C GLN A 44 2.94 9.91 -7.35
N ARG A 45 3.75 9.43 -6.39
CA ARG A 45 4.54 8.20 -6.56
C ARG A 45 3.66 6.97 -6.76
N LEU A 46 2.54 6.85 -6.05
CA LEU A 46 1.60 5.76 -6.21
C LEU A 46 0.92 5.81 -7.59
N ALA A 47 0.47 6.99 -8.03
CA ALA A 47 -0.13 7.18 -9.35
C ALA A 47 0.83 6.74 -10.45
N VAL A 48 2.08 7.23 -10.44
CA VAL A 48 3.08 6.84 -11.44
C VAL A 48 3.40 5.36 -11.37
N ARG A 49 3.53 4.78 -10.17
CA ARG A 49 3.86 3.36 -9.99
C ARG A 49 2.79 2.43 -10.55
N TYR A 50 1.50 2.75 -10.36
CA TYR A 50 0.39 1.84 -10.68
C TYR A 50 -0.33 2.17 -11.98
N LEU A 51 -0.30 3.44 -12.42
CA LEU A 51 -1.01 3.91 -13.62
C LEU A 51 -0.06 4.36 -14.74
N GLY A 52 1.24 4.47 -14.45
CA GLY A 52 2.28 4.79 -15.44
C GLY A 52 2.68 6.26 -15.49
N GLN A 53 3.65 6.57 -16.35
CA GLN A 53 4.16 7.93 -16.55
C GLN A 53 3.06 8.87 -17.03
N GLY A 54 3.01 10.09 -16.49
CA GLY A 54 1.99 11.10 -16.80
C GLY A 54 0.73 11.03 -15.93
N ALA A 55 0.54 9.96 -15.14
CA ALA A 55 -0.56 9.86 -14.18
C ALA A 55 -0.46 10.94 -13.08
N ASP A 56 0.73 11.43 -12.78
CA ASP A 56 0.96 12.54 -11.85
C ASP A 56 0.48 13.90 -12.37
N GLN A 57 0.28 14.02 -13.68
CA GLN A 57 -0.23 15.25 -14.30
C GLN A 57 -1.76 15.36 -14.22
N GLN A 58 -2.44 14.29 -13.79
CA GLN A 58 -3.89 14.27 -13.60
C GLN A 58 -4.23 14.74 -12.18
N PRO A 59 -4.87 15.92 -12.00
CA PRO A 59 -5.14 16.49 -10.68
C PRO A 59 -5.92 15.56 -9.77
N GLU A 60 -6.89 14.82 -10.31
CA GLU A 60 -7.73 13.86 -9.59
C GLU A 60 -6.94 12.72 -8.93
N LEU A 61 -5.77 12.36 -9.48
CA LEU A 61 -4.91 11.31 -8.93
C LEU A 61 -3.99 11.82 -7.82
N CYS A 62 -3.84 13.14 -7.72
CA CYS A 62 -2.92 13.83 -6.82
C CYS A 62 -3.62 14.60 -5.68
N GLN A 63 -4.94 14.75 -5.73
CA GLN A 63 -5.74 15.35 -4.65
C GLN A 63 -5.64 14.52 -3.35
N ILE A 64 -5.49 15.21 -2.22
CA ILE A 64 -5.23 14.59 -0.90
C ILE A 64 -6.32 14.86 0.14
N ASP A 65 -7.35 15.63 -0.21
CA ASP A 65 -8.43 15.95 0.74
C ASP A 65 -9.15 14.68 1.20
N GLY A 66 -9.23 14.48 2.51
CA GLY A 66 -9.80 13.26 3.11
C GLY A 66 -8.89 12.03 3.11
N TRP A 67 -7.65 12.13 2.64
CA TRP A 67 -6.70 11.01 2.64
C TRP A 67 -5.84 10.99 3.89
N THR A 68 -5.51 9.78 4.36
CA THR A 68 -4.58 9.53 5.46
C THR A 68 -3.52 8.55 4.99
N ALA A 69 -2.25 8.79 5.35
CA ALA A 69 -1.20 7.81 5.15
C ALA A 69 -1.13 6.85 6.34
N VAL A 70 -1.01 5.57 6.03
CA VAL A 70 -0.78 4.51 7.01
C VAL A 70 0.50 3.79 6.61
N GLN A 71 1.42 3.64 7.55
CA GLN A 71 2.59 2.81 7.37
C GLN A 71 2.33 1.46 8.03
N ILE A 72 2.55 0.40 7.27
CA ILE A 72 2.50 -0.97 7.77
C ILE A 72 3.94 -1.45 7.93
N THR A 73 4.33 -1.79 9.15
CA THR A 73 5.61 -2.45 9.44
C THR A 73 5.39 -3.96 9.44
N PRO A 74 5.89 -4.70 8.43
CA PRO A 74 5.73 -6.16 8.38
C PRO A 74 6.44 -6.84 9.54
N GLN A 75 5.74 -7.76 10.21
CA GLN A 75 6.32 -8.64 11.23
C GLN A 75 6.49 -10.07 10.69
N ARG A 76 5.62 -10.48 9.77
CA ARG A 76 5.68 -11.76 9.07
C ARG A 76 5.22 -11.56 7.64
N LEU A 77 5.93 -12.18 6.70
CA LEU A 77 5.56 -12.27 5.29
C LEU A 77 5.58 -13.73 4.86
N THR A 78 4.55 -14.18 4.13
CA THR A 78 4.43 -15.54 3.63
C THR A 78 3.93 -15.51 2.20
N GLY A 79 4.58 -16.27 1.31
CA GLY A 79 4.20 -16.39 -0.10
C GLY A 79 3.70 -17.79 -0.42
N HIS A 80 2.67 -17.87 -1.27
CA HIS A 80 2.16 -19.13 -1.83
C HIS A 80 2.08 -19.01 -3.35
N GLN A 81 2.34 -20.12 -4.04
CA GLN A 81 2.14 -20.26 -5.48
C GLN A 81 1.32 -21.53 -5.76
N GLY A 82 0.39 -21.46 -6.72
CA GLY A 82 -0.57 -22.51 -7.03
C GLY A 82 -1.78 -22.54 -6.08
N LEU A 83 -2.55 -23.62 -6.12
CA LEU A 83 -3.77 -23.79 -5.31
C LEU A 83 -3.49 -24.08 -3.82
N GLY A 84 -2.23 -24.00 -3.38
CA GLY A 84 -1.81 -24.47 -2.06
C GLY A 84 -1.85 -26.00 -1.94
N ARG A 85 -1.43 -26.52 -0.78
CA ARG A 85 -1.75 -27.89 -0.38
C ARG A 85 -3.18 -27.90 0.17
N ALA A 86 -3.98 -28.88 -0.25
CA ALA A 86 -5.29 -29.19 0.32
C ALA A 86 -5.19 -29.56 1.81
#